data_AF-A0A073IWS9-F1
#
_entry.id   AF-A0A073IWS9-F1
#
_cell.length_a   1.000
_cell.length_b   1.000
_cell.length_c   1.000
_cell.angle_alpha   90.00
_cell.angle_beta   90.00
_cell.angle_gamma   90.00
#
_symmetry.space_group_name_H-M   'P 1'
#
loop_
_entity.id
_entity.type
_entity.pdbx_description
1 polymer ?
#
loop_
_entity_poly.entity_id
_entity_poly.type
_entity_poly.pdbx_seq_one_letter_code
_entity_poly.pdbx_strand_id
1 'polypeptide(L)'
;MNIQAPIDAVRWIPLAELKISALNTRAAPPEAEIDQLTDSLRVSGLLTNLIGLQTDTGVEIVAGGRRLRGLNKLTGDDVIDPIPVLVTDDPATAQAWAGAETHARVDHHPADEIRAYAAMAKLGRTPEDIARAFAKPVRHVRGRLALAALPAPALMALRENRISLDMAKALTQSLDDTARLERVLKAVLAGELRGHQIIHALRDGRIEATDRRAVFVGLDTYRGEGGALTENLFDDETLLHDGDLLDRLFRHKLDLAVEAEAAHSGWAFVLPVYEDAYLGYRQTDGFERIYRVPVELPEADQDERDRLEELEEDGSLDEEGYSTLQSLRARAKGDYEPEDIETAGVWLYVNDKGELKVSDAFRPKPGKSPTGADGNGIDKTTTRQPPVAQAAIEDLHRIQTLALQTALVDKPELLLDLLAYQVEAQLPTYAALLAVTLSDQSIIPEKHDAADSALILDKRLTETSNASGKPAPADMAADFAAFRAKGKKHRNTVLAQHLARTVQRPQHSTALLGAMLAADLSIDIRKTWTPDAPIYFSRCSQTHLVDHFVALTGLTRDDERVQAFAAQGKGHKVKDLHGLLHDLSVREAMGLGRADTARIDSWLPPEIAPGNRA
;
A
#
# COMPACT_ATOMS: atom_id res chain seq x y z
N MET A 1 -9.83 -41.97 -50.87
CA MET A 1 -9.14 -40.93 -51.66
C MET A 1 -7.67 -40.97 -51.28
N ASN A 2 -6.80 -41.36 -52.20
CA ASN A 2 -5.34 -41.29 -52.01
C ASN A 2 -4.92 -39.82 -52.09
N ILE A 3 -4.66 -39.18 -50.95
CA ILE A 3 -4.10 -37.82 -50.91
C ILE A 3 -2.58 -37.97 -50.81
N GLN A 4 -1.96 -38.40 -51.89
CA GLN A 4 -0.52 -38.26 -52.07
C GLN A 4 -0.35 -37.21 -53.18
N ALA A 5 -0.25 -35.92 -52.81
CA ALA A 5 0.21 -34.93 -53.76
C ALA A 5 1.69 -35.24 -54.04
N PRO A 6 2.10 -35.57 -55.28
CA PRO A 6 3.50 -35.82 -55.57
C PRO A 6 4.30 -34.52 -55.40
N ILE A 7 5.56 -34.66 -54.97
CA ILE A 7 6.55 -33.58 -54.84
C ILE A 7 6.70 -32.78 -56.15
N ASP A 8 6.29 -33.36 -57.28
CA ASP A 8 6.28 -32.77 -58.63
C ASP A 8 5.31 -31.58 -58.84
N ALA A 9 4.51 -31.19 -57.84
CA ALA A 9 3.56 -30.07 -57.93
C ALA A 9 4.13 -28.69 -57.52
N VAL A 10 5.41 -28.60 -57.15
CA VAL A 10 6.06 -27.31 -56.87
C VAL A 10 6.56 -26.67 -58.17
N ARG A 11 6.03 -25.49 -58.50
CA ARG A 11 6.37 -24.71 -59.70
C ARG A 11 7.04 -23.40 -59.30
N TRP A 12 8.02 -22.98 -60.08
CA TRP A 12 8.64 -21.67 -59.97
C TRP A 12 7.85 -20.67 -60.80
N ILE A 13 7.26 -19.66 -60.15
CA ILE A 13 6.31 -18.73 -60.77
C ILE A 13 6.82 -17.29 -60.57
N PRO A 14 6.80 -16.44 -61.61
CA PRO A 14 7.13 -15.04 -61.47
C PRO A 14 6.26 -14.38 -60.39
N LEU A 15 6.87 -13.57 -59.52
CA LEU A 15 6.17 -12.89 -58.43
C LEU A 15 4.97 -12.05 -58.93
N ALA A 16 5.11 -11.45 -60.12
CA ALA A 16 4.06 -10.65 -60.76
C ALA A 16 2.79 -11.45 -61.14
N GLU A 17 2.88 -12.78 -61.26
CA GLU A 17 1.75 -13.66 -61.59
C GLU A 17 1.03 -14.20 -60.34
N LEU A 18 1.49 -13.84 -59.14
CA LEU A 18 0.94 -14.28 -57.87
C LEU A 18 -0.03 -13.26 -57.27
N LYS A 19 -1.24 -13.70 -56.96
CA LYS A 19 -2.26 -12.88 -56.30
C LYS A 19 -2.75 -13.56 -55.03
N ILE A 20 -3.23 -12.80 -54.04
CA ILE A 20 -3.83 -13.42 -52.83
C ILE A 20 -5.23 -13.90 -53.18
N SER A 21 -5.53 -15.17 -52.92
CA SER A 21 -6.87 -15.74 -53.14
C SER A 21 -7.87 -15.28 -52.07
N ALA A 22 -9.15 -15.21 -52.42
CA ALA A 22 -10.24 -15.06 -51.45
C ALA A 22 -10.39 -16.29 -50.53
N LEU A 23 -9.85 -17.45 -50.92
CA LEU A 23 -9.82 -18.67 -50.09
C LEU A 23 -8.79 -18.59 -48.96
N ASN A 24 -7.93 -17.57 -48.95
CA ASN A 24 -6.98 -17.36 -47.87
C ASN A 24 -7.71 -16.85 -46.62
N THR A 25 -7.86 -17.72 -45.63
CA THR A 25 -8.68 -17.48 -44.44
C THR A 25 -8.07 -16.51 -43.43
N ARG A 26 -6.81 -16.08 -43.61
CA ARG A 26 -6.13 -15.20 -42.66
C ARG A 26 -6.44 -13.73 -42.98
N ALA A 27 -6.98 -13.02 -41.99
CA ALA A 27 -7.18 -11.58 -42.06
C ALA A 27 -5.88 -10.85 -42.43
N ALA A 28 -6.00 -9.71 -43.12
CA ALA A 28 -4.85 -8.86 -43.44
C ALA A 28 -4.12 -8.46 -42.14
N PRO A 29 -2.85 -8.86 -41.96
CA PRO A 29 -2.11 -8.53 -40.74
C PRO A 29 -1.74 -7.04 -40.71
N PRO A 30 -1.40 -6.49 -39.53
CA PRO A 30 -0.83 -5.15 -39.41
C PRO A 30 0.43 -4.98 -40.28
N GLU A 31 0.65 -3.79 -40.83
CA GLU A 31 1.77 -3.49 -41.73
C GLU A 31 3.14 -3.78 -41.10
N ALA A 32 3.31 -3.48 -39.82
CA ALA A 32 4.53 -3.76 -39.06
C ALA A 32 4.89 -5.25 -39.00
N GLU A 33 3.91 -6.15 -39.03
CA GLU A 33 4.17 -7.60 -39.09
C GLU A 33 4.62 -8.06 -40.49
N ILE A 34 4.21 -7.34 -41.52
CA ILE A 34 4.71 -7.56 -42.89
C ILE A 34 6.13 -7.04 -43.01
N ASP A 35 6.45 -5.89 -42.42
CA ASP A 35 7.81 -5.34 -42.42
C ASP A 35 8.79 -6.29 -41.74
N GLN A 36 8.46 -6.81 -40.54
CA GLN A 36 9.28 -7.80 -39.85
C GLN A 36 9.50 -9.07 -40.67
N LEU A 37 8.47 -9.52 -41.39
CA LEU A 37 8.59 -10.70 -42.25
C LEU A 37 9.42 -10.39 -43.50
N THR A 38 9.34 -9.16 -44.03
CA THR A 38 10.17 -8.69 -45.15
C THR A 38 11.63 -8.70 -44.75
N ASP A 39 11.97 -8.18 -43.57
CA ASP A 39 13.35 -8.20 -43.07
C ASP A 39 13.86 -9.64 -42.86
N SER A 40 12.99 -10.55 -42.40
CA SER A 40 13.31 -11.97 -42.27
C SER A 40 13.56 -12.64 -43.63
N LEU A 41 12.77 -12.31 -44.65
CA LEU A 41 12.96 -12.80 -46.01
C LEU A 41 14.29 -12.31 -46.61
N ARG A 42 14.73 -11.08 -46.33
CA ARG A 42 16.06 -10.60 -46.76
C ARG A 42 17.20 -11.43 -46.21
N VAL A 43 17.08 -11.90 -44.96
CA VAL A 43 18.15 -12.67 -44.30
C VAL A 43 18.11 -14.15 -44.66
N SER A 44 16.92 -14.74 -44.57
CA SER A 44 16.76 -16.19 -44.58
C SER A 44 16.24 -16.72 -45.91
N GLY A 45 15.80 -15.84 -46.81
CA GLY A 45 15.05 -16.20 -48.01
C GLY A 45 13.68 -16.80 -47.70
N LEU A 46 13.04 -17.33 -48.74
CA LEU A 46 11.77 -18.04 -48.59
C LEU A 46 12.01 -19.50 -48.19
N LEU A 47 11.95 -19.79 -46.88
CA LEU A 47 12.19 -21.14 -46.35
C LEU A 47 11.01 -22.11 -46.53
N THR A 48 9.80 -21.60 -46.76
CA THR A 48 8.59 -22.41 -46.94
C THR A 48 7.86 -21.95 -48.20
N ASN A 49 7.54 -22.90 -49.08
CA ASN A 49 6.84 -22.63 -50.34
C ASN A 49 5.48 -21.98 -50.10
N LEU A 50 5.03 -21.15 -51.05
CA LEU A 50 3.63 -20.69 -51.08
C LEU A 50 2.74 -21.83 -51.59
N ILE A 51 1.43 -21.75 -51.31
CA ILE A 51 0.45 -22.71 -51.82
C ILE A 51 -0.59 -21.93 -52.61
N GLY A 52 -0.87 -22.36 -53.83
CA GLY A 52 -1.78 -21.64 -54.72
C GLY A 52 -2.66 -22.52 -55.61
N LEU A 53 -3.74 -21.91 -56.10
CA LEU A 53 -4.68 -22.45 -57.06
C LEU A 53 -4.35 -21.87 -58.44
N GLN A 54 -4.19 -22.73 -59.45
CA GLN A 54 -4.06 -22.30 -60.83
C GLN A 54 -5.40 -21.73 -61.32
N THR A 55 -5.36 -20.53 -61.89
CA THR A 55 -6.51 -19.89 -62.55
C THR A 55 -6.14 -19.47 -63.98
N ASP A 56 -7.12 -19.00 -64.74
CA ASP A 56 -6.91 -18.49 -66.11
C ASP A 56 -6.04 -17.23 -66.15
N THR A 57 -5.91 -16.51 -65.03
CA THR A 57 -5.21 -15.20 -64.95
C THR A 57 -3.89 -15.24 -64.20
N GLY A 58 -3.44 -16.43 -63.77
CA GLY A 58 -2.25 -16.62 -62.94
C GLY A 58 -2.51 -17.60 -61.79
N VAL A 59 -1.68 -17.52 -60.74
CA VAL A 59 -1.82 -18.38 -59.56
C VAL A 59 -2.27 -17.58 -58.34
N GLU A 60 -3.38 -18.01 -57.74
CA GLU A 60 -3.92 -17.40 -56.54
C GLU A 60 -3.42 -18.12 -55.28
N ILE A 61 -2.74 -17.41 -54.39
CA ILE A 61 -2.15 -17.92 -53.15
C ILE A 61 -3.23 -18.11 -52.08
N VAL A 62 -3.51 -19.37 -51.76
CA VAL A 62 -4.47 -19.80 -50.74
C VAL A 62 -3.82 -19.95 -49.36
N ALA A 63 -2.51 -20.20 -49.28
CA ALA A 63 -1.75 -20.18 -48.02
C ALA A 63 -0.36 -19.53 -48.19
N GLY A 64 0.07 -18.77 -47.19
CA GLY A 64 1.31 -17.98 -47.25
C GLY A 64 1.14 -16.51 -47.62
N GLY A 65 -0.07 -15.96 -47.47
CA GLY A 65 -0.37 -14.56 -47.85
C GLY A 65 0.53 -13.50 -47.20
N ARG A 66 0.99 -13.71 -45.95
CA ARG A 66 1.97 -12.81 -45.29
C ARG A 66 3.31 -12.81 -46.03
N ARG A 67 3.79 -14.00 -46.42
CA ARG A 67 5.05 -14.18 -47.16
C ARG A 67 4.96 -13.52 -48.53
N LEU A 68 3.85 -13.69 -49.25
CA LEU A 68 3.61 -13.00 -50.52
C LEU A 68 3.64 -11.46 -50.37
N ARG A 69 3.00 -10.91 -49.35
CA ARG A 69 3.04 -9.47 -49.06
C ARG A 69 4.46 -8.97 -48.77
N GLY A 70 5.25 -9.72 -48.00
CA GLY A 70 6.64 -9.38 -47.71
C GLY A 70 7.53 -9.47 -48.95
N LEU A 71 7.36 -10.50 -49.78
CA LEU A 71 8.06 -10.66 -51.06
C LEU A 71 7.81 -9.46 -51.98
N ASN A 72 6.57 -8.96 -52.04
CA ASN A 72 6.22 -7.76 -52.83
C ASN A 72 6.86 -6.46 -52.31
N LYS A 73 7.43 -6.44 -51.10
CA LYS A 73 8.16 -5.30 -50.54
C LYS A 73 9.68 -5.37 -50.74
N LEU A 74 10.20 -6.50 -51.21
CA LEU A 74 11.61 -6.63 -51.53
C LEU A 74 11.92 -5.80 -52.78
N THR A 75 13.04 -5.08 -52.77
CA THR A 75 13.47 -4.21 -53.86
C THR A 75 14.97 -4.35 -54.08
N GLY A 76 15.46 -4.00 -55.28
CA GLY A 76 16.88 -4.09 -55.62
C GLY A 76 17.40 -5.55 -55.62
N ASP A 77 18.58 -5.77 -55.05
CA ASP A 77 19.26 -7.08 -55.03
C ASP A 77 18.58 -8.10 -54.09
N ASP A 78 17.64 -7.66 -53.24
CA ASP A 78 16.91 -8.54 -52.31
C ASP A 78 15.71 -9.24 -52.95
N VAL A 79 15.37 -8.92 -54.20
CA VAL A 79 14.18 -9.48 -54.87
C VAL A 79 14.35 -10.99 -55.05
N ILE A 80 13.38 -11.74 -54.51
CA ILE A 80 13.29 -13.18 -54.70
C ILE A 80 12.30 -13.43 -55.84
N ASP A 81 12.81 -13.83 -57.00
CA ASP A 81 12.03 -14.18 -58.19
C ASP A 81 12.84 -15.16 -59.05
N PRO A 82 12.27 -16.29 -59.54
CA PRO A 82 10.90 -16.79 -59.35
C PRO A 82 10.61 -17.37 -57.96
N ILE A 83 9.32 -17.50 -57.62
CA ILE A 83 8.85 -18.01 -56.32
C ILE A 83 8.44 -19.49 -56.43
N PRO A 84 8.90 -20.38 -55.52
CA PRO A 84 8.41 -21.75 -55.44
C PRO A 84 7.00 -21.81 -54.83
N VAL A 85 6.05 -22.32 -55.61
CA VAL A 85 4.63 -22.45 -55.24
C VAL A 85 4.19 -23.90 -55.43
N LEU A 86 3.59 -24.49 -54.41
CA LEU A 86 2.82 -25.73 -54.54
C LEU A 86 1.47 -25.41 -55.20
N VAL A 87 1.26 -25.90 -56.42
CA VAL A 87 0.10 -25.55 -57.24
C VAL A 87 -0.85 -26.74 -57.39
N THR A 88 -2.16 -26.47 -57.29
CA THR A 88 -3.22 -27.38 -57.73
C THR A 88 -4.16 -26.66 -58.70
N ASP A 89 -4.79 -27.40 -59.59
CA ASP A 89 -5.87 -26.96 -60.46
C ASP A 89 -7.27 -27.23 -59.87
N ASP A 90 -7.36 -27.99 -58.77
CA ASP A 90 -8.61 -28.32 -58.10
C ASP A 90 -8.93 -27.36 -56.93
N PRO A 91 -10.01 -26.55 -57.02
CA PRO A 91 -10.42 -25.65 -55.95
C PRO A 91 -10.71 -26.35 -54.61
N ALA A 92 -11.23 -27.58 -54.63
CA ALA A 92 -11.53 -28.32 -53.40
C ALA A 92 -10.26 -28.72 -52.65
N THR A 93 -9.25 -29.20 -53.40
CA THR A 93 -7.91 -29.46 -52.87
C THR A 93 -7.26 -28.19 -52.32
N ALA A 94 -7.36 -27.06 -53.05
CA ALA A 94 -6.81 -25.78 -52.58
C ALA A 94 -7.45 -25.30 -51.26
N GLN A 95 -8.76 -25.46 -51.11
CA GLN A 95 -9.48 -25.13 -49.89
C GLN A 95 -9.05 -26.04 -48.72
N ALA A 96 -8.88 -27.33 -48.96
CA ALA A 96 -8.38 -28.26 -47.96
C ALA A 96 -6.95 -27.91 -47.50
N TRP A 97 -6.07 -27.53 -48.42
CA TRP A 97 -4.71 -27.09 -48.11
C TRP A 97 -4.67 -25.81 -47.28
N ALA A 98 -5.50 -24.81 -47.60
CA ALA A 98 -5.61 -23.58 -46.82
C ALA A 98 -6.07 -23.85 -45.37
N GLY A 99 -7.06 -24.73 -45.21
CA GLY A 99 -7.55 -25.17 -43.90
C GLY A 99 -6.50 -25.94 -43.10
N ALA A 100 -5.78 -26.87 -43.75
CA ALA A 100 -4.74 -27.68 -43.13
C ALA A 100 -3.53 -26.83 -42.68
N GLU A 101 -3.05 -25.89 -43.50
CA GLU A 101 -1.92 -25.01 -43.13
C GLU A 101 -2.24 -24.13 -41.92
N THR A 102 -3.50 -23.70 -41.81
CA THR A 102 -3.95 -22.88 -40.69
C THR A 102 -4.01 -23.70 -39.39
N HIS A 103 -4.59 -24.90 -39.43
CA HIS A 103 -4.77 -25.75 -38.24
C HIS A 103 -3.51 -26.49 -37.80
N ALA A 104 -2.58 -26.78 -38.71
CA ALA A 104 -1.32 -27.46 -38.38
C ALA A 104 -0.31 -26.56 -37.65
N ARG A 105 -0.60 -25.26 -37.49
CA ARG A 105 0.25 -24.34 -36.73
C ARG A 105 0.06 -24.55 -35.24
N VAL A 106 1.07 -25.16 -34.62
CA VAL A 106 1.23 -25.15 -33.17
C VAL A 106 2.24 -24.06 -32.84
N ASP A 107 1.84 -23.06 -32.06
CA ASP A 107 2.77 -22.06 -31.56
C ASP A 107 3.87 -22.74 -30.74
N HIS A 108 5.12 -22.36 -30.96
CA HIS A 108 6.24 -22.88 -30.18
C HIS A 108 6.00 -22.60 -28.70
N HIS A 109 6.30 -23.59 -27.86
CA HIS A 109 6.28 -23.39 -26.43
C HIS A 109 7.29 -22.29 -26.05
N PRO A 110 6.96 -21.32 -25.18
CA PRO A 110 7.86 -20.22 -24.82
C PRO A 110 9.27 -20.67 -24.40
N ALA A 111 9.38 -21.77 -23.66
CA ALA A 111 10.67 -22.35 -23.28
C ALA A 111 11.53 -22.83 -24.47
N ASP A 112 10.93 -23.31 -25.57
CA ASP A 112 11.67 -23.68 -26.77
C ASP A 112 12.22 -22.42 -27.48
N GLU A 113 11.43 -21.35 -27.52
CA GLU A 113 11.84 -20.05 -28.06
C GLU A 113 13.00 -19.44 -27.25
N ILE A 114 12.91 -19.47 -25.92
CA ILE A 114 13.99 -19.05 -25.00
C ILE A 114 15.28 -19.82 -25.31
N ARG A 115 15.20 -21.15 -25.44
CA ARG A 115 16.36 -22.00 -25.73
C ARG A 115 16.95 -21.70 -27.11
N ALA A 116 16.11 -21.51 -28.13
CA ALA A 116 16.56 -21.20 -29.48
C ALA A 116 17.29 -19.85 -29.54
N TYR A 117 16.77 -18.83 -28.87
CA TYR A 117 17.39 -17.50 -28.85
C TYR A 117 18.71 -17.52 -28.08
N ALA A 118 18.74 -18.22 -26.94
CA ALA A 118 19.97 -18.40 -26.17
C ALA A 118 21.07 -19.11 -26.97
N ALA A 119 20.71 -20.10 -27.79
CA ALA A 119 21.65 -20.79 -28.66
C ALA A 119 22.23 -19.85 -29.74
N MET A 120 21.39 -19.02 -30.36
CA MET A 120 21.84 -18.01 -31.33
C MET A 120 22.73 -16.94 -30.70
N ALA A 121 22.38 -16.48 -29.49
CA ALA A 121 23.19 -15.51 -28.76
C ALA A 121 24.57 -16.06 -28.38
N LYS A 122 24.65 -17.35 -27.99
CA LYS A 122 25.92 -18.07 -27.75
C LYS A 122 26.80 -18.16 -29.01
N LEU A 123 26.20 -18.11 -30.20
CA LEU A 123 26.91 -18.05 -31.48
C LEU A 123 27.30 -16.61 -31.88
N GLY A 124 27.12 -15.62 -30.99
CA GLY A 124 27.50 -14.22 -31.21
C GLY A 124 26.49 -13.39 -31.99
N ARG A 125 25.26 -13.88 -32.20
CA ARG A 125 24.20 -13.11 -32.87
C ARG A 125 23.62 -12.05 -31.94
N THR A 126 23.43 -10.84 -32.46
CA THR A 126 22.81 -9.73 -31.71
C THR A 126 21.30 -9.96 -31.54
N PRO A 127 20.64 -9.35 -30.53
CA PRO A 127 19.18 -9.40 -30.41
C PRO A 127 18.45 -8.94 -31.68
N GLU A 128 19.02 -7.97 -32.40
CA GLU A 128 18.51 -7.43 -33.66
C GLU A 128 18.62 -8.47 -34.79
N ASP A 129 19.72 -9.21 -34.88
CA ASP A 129 19.89 -10.29 -35.85
C ASP A 129 18.91 -11.43 -35.60
N ILE A 130 18.72 -11.80 -34.32
CA ILE A 130 17.78 -12.85 -33.92
C ILE A 130 16.34 -12.41 -34.22
N ALA A 131 15.98 -11.16 -33.91
CA ALA A 131 14.67 -10.60 -34.22
C ALA A 131 14.35 -10.68 -35.71
N ARG A 132 15.33 -10.34 -36.55
CA ARG A 132 15.24 -10.43 -38.01
C ARG A 132 15.06 -11.88 -38.48
N ALA A 133 15.89 -12.80 -37.98
CA ALA A 133 15.82 -14.21 -38.36
C ALA A 133 14.46 -14.86 -38.02
N PHE A 134 13.86 -14.51 -36.88
CA PHE A 134 12.60 -15.10 -36.39
C PHE A 134 11.34 -14.30 -36.74
N ALA A 135 11.46 -13.17 -37.44
CA ALA A 135 10.37 -12.24 -37.73
C ALA A 135 9.58 -11.84 -36.46
N LYS A 136 10.31 -11.41 -35.41
CA LYS A 136 9.75 -10.96 -34.12
C LYS A 136 10.25 -9.56 -33.76
N PRO A 137 9.51 -8.79 -32.96
CA PRO A 137 10.00 -7.52 -32.42
C PRO A 137 11.28 -7.72 -31.57
N VAL A 138 12.23 -6.79 -31.64
CA VAL A 138 13.47 -6.83 -30.83
C VAL A 138 13.16 -6.93 -29.33
N ARG A 139 12.15 -6.19 -28.85
CA ARG A 139 11.69 -6.27 -27.44
C ARG A 139 11.30 -7.69 -27.02
N HIS A 140 10.68 -8.46 -27.92
CA HIS A 140 10.26 -9.83 -27.67
C HIS A 140 11.48 -10.75 -27.51
N VAL A 141 12.47 -10.58 -28.39
CA VAL A 141 13.73 -11.32 -28.33
C VAL A 141 14.51 -11.01 -27.06
N ARG A 142 14.65 -9.71 -26.72
CA ARG A 142 15.33 -9.29 -25.48
C ARG A 142 14.68 -9.90 -24.24
N GLY A 143 13.35 -9.89 -24.16
CA GLY A 143 12.63 -10.51 -23.05
C GLY A 143 12.84 -12.02 -22.93
N ARG A 144 12.92 -12.71 -24.07
CA ARG A 144 13.22 -14.17 -24.11
C ARG A 144 14.67 -14.48 -23.74
N LEU A 145 15.62 -13.63 -24.14
CA LEU A 145 17.02 -13.76 -23.74
C LEU A 145 17.22 -13.49 -22.25
N ALA A 146 16.50 -12.54 -21.66
CA ALA A 146 16.52 -12.31 -20.21
C ALA A 146 16.03 -13.54 -19.43
N LEU A 147 14.96 -14.18 -19.91
CA LEU A 147 14.47 -15.44 -19.31
C LEU A 147 15.47 -16.60 -19.46
N ALA A 148 16.34 -16.58 -20.47
CA ALA A 148 17.36 -17.62 -20.66
C ALA A 148 18.42 -17.63 -19.55
N ALA A 149 18.54 -16.56 -18.77
CA ALA A 149 19.44 -16.47 -17.62
C ALA A 149 18.89 -17.19 -16.38
N LEU A 150 17.62 -17.62 -16.38
CA LEU A 150 17.04 -18.34 -15.25
C LEU A 150 17.72 -19.70 -15.01
N PRO A 151 17.77 -20.16 -13.74
CA PRO A 151 18.28 -21.49 -13.41
C PRO A 151 17.54 -22.60 -14.17
N ALA A 152 18.27 -23.68 -14.52
CA ALA A 152 17.71 -24.81 -15.25
C ALA A 152 16.40 -25.38 -14.64
N PRO A 153 16.23 -25.49 -13.30
CA PRO A 153 14.97 -25.94 -12.72
C PRO A 153 13.77 -25.02 -13.04
N ALA A 154 13.98 -23.70 -13.15
CA ALA A 154 12.92 -22.76 -13.51
C ALA A 154 12.54 -22.90 -15.01
N LEU A 155 13.53 -23.05 -15.89
CA LEU A 155 13.28 -23.30 -17.31
C LEU A 155 12.57 -24.63 -17.57
N MET A 156 12.93 -25.69 -16.84
CA MET A 156 12.23 -26.98 -16.88
C MET A 156 10.79 -26.85 -16.37
N ALA A 157 10.58 -26.16 -15.24
CA ALA A 157 9.24 -25.94 -14.71
C ALA A 157 8.35 -25.14 -15.67
N LEU A 158 8.94 -24.16 -16.39
CA LEU A 158 8.24 -23.44 -17.44
C LEU A 158 7.87 -24.38 -18.61
N ARG A 159 8.81 -25.22 -19.07
CA ARG A 159 8.60 -26.21 -20.14
C ARG A 159 7.49 -27.21 -19.82
N GLU A 160 7.40 -27.61 -18.55
CA GLU A 160 6.40 -28.55 -18.02
C GLU A 160 5.07 -27.88 -17.66
N ASN A 161 4.92 -26.57 -17.92
CA ASN A 161 3.75 -25.76 -17.53
C ASN A 161 3.46 -25.76 -16.02
N ARG A 162 4.46 -26.05 -15.17
CA ARG A 162 4.35 -25.95 -13.71
C ARG A 162 4.40 -24.49 -13.22
N ILE A 163 5.05 -23.61 -13.97
CA ILE A 163 5.01 -22.16 -13.76
C ILE A 163 4.57 -21.47 -15.05
N SER A 164 3.85 -20.35 -14.92
CA SER A 164 3.49 -19.53 -16.08
C SER A 164 4.68 -18.72 -16.58
N LEU A 165 4.56 -18.18 -17.80
CA LEU A 165 5.56 -17.28 -18.33
C LEU A 165 5.75 -16.02 -17.46
N ASP A 166 4.68 -15.50 -16.87
CA ASP A 166 4.76 -14.31 -16.02
C ASP A 166 5.41 -14.61 -14.67
N MET A 167 5.21 -15.82 -14.13
CA MET A 167 5.97 -16.28 -12.96
C MET A 167 7.47 -16.42 -13.28
N ALA A 168 7.81 -16.93 -14.47
CA ALA A 168 9.20 -17.00 -14.92
C ALA A 168 9.81 -15.60 -15.09
N LYS A 169 9.06 -14.61 -15.62
CA LYS A 169 9.50 -13.21 -15.67
C LYS A 169 9.76 -12.65 -14.28
N ALA A 170 8.87 -12.88 -13.31
CA ALA A 170 9.07 -12.39 -11.94
C ALA A 170 10.39 -12.91 -11.34
N LEU A 171 10.73 -14.18 -11.59
CA LEU A 171 11.99 -14.79 -11.13
C LEU A 171 13.25 -14.13 -11.72
N THR A 172 13.15 -13.39 -12.83
CA THR A 172 14.30 -12.67 -13.39
C THR A 172 14.74 -11.44 -12.57
N GLN A 173 13.90 -10.96 -11.63
CA GLN A 173 14.20 -9.79 -10.81
C GLN A 173 15.31 -10.01 -9.76
N SER A 174 15.72 -11.26 -9.54
CA SER A 174 16.78 -11.58 -8.58
C SER A 174 17.79 -12.57 -9.15
N LEU A 175 18.14 -12.44 -10.44
CA LEU A 175 19.20 -13.24 -11.07
C LEU A 175 20.57 -13.01 -10.41
N ASP A 176 20.74 -11.88 -9.73
CA ASP A 176 21.94 -11.47 -8.99
C ASP A 176 22.07 -12.16 -7.61
N ASP A 177 20.95 -12.60 -7.02
CA ASP A 177 20.91 -13.27 -5.72
C ASP A 177 20.43 -14.71 -5.88
N THR A 178 21.37 -15.57 -6.26
CA THR A 178 21.12 -16.99 -6.50
C THR A 178 20.49 -17.69 -5.29
N ALA A 179 20.91 -17.36 -4.07
CA ALA A 179 20.40 -18.00 -2.86
C ALA A 179 18.92 -17.66 -2.59
N ARG A 180 18.53 -16.39 -2.80
CA ARG A 180 17.13 -15.95 -2.71
C ARG A 180 16.29 -16.53 -3.85
N LEU A 181 16.82 -16.49 -5.07
CA LEU A 181 16.16 -17.04 -6.23
C LEU A 181 15.87 -18.54 -6.06
N GLU A 182 16.82 -19.32 -5.57
CA GLU A 182 16.64 -20.76 -5.30
C GLU A 182 15.57 -21.01 -4.22
N ARG A 183 15.57 -20.22 -3.15
CA ARG A 183 14.57 -20.33 -2.06
C ARG A 183 13.16 -20.02 -2.56
N VAL A 184 12.99 -18.92 -3.28
CA VAL A 184 11.70 -18.50 -3.85
C VAL A 184 11.25 -19.49 -4.92
N LEU A 185 12.15 -19.94 -5.79
CA LEU A 185 11.86 -20.97 -6.78
C LEU A 185 11.36 -22.26 -6.11
N LYS A 186 12.00 -22.70 -5.03
CA LYS A 186 11.55 -23.88 -4.27
C LYS A 186 10.11 -23.72 -3.77
N ALA A 187 9.79 -22.57 -3.17
CA ALA A 187 8.43 -22.26 -2.69
C ALA A 187 7.41 -22.18 -3.85
N VAL A 188 7.80 -21.60 -4.99
CA VAL A 188 6.99 -21.57 -6.21
C VAL A 188 6.70 -22.98 -6.72
N LEU A 189 7.71 -23.85 -6.77
CA LEU A 189 7.56 -25.24 -7.23
C LEU A 189 6.75 -26.10 -6.26
N ALA A 190 6.76 -25.77 -4.96
CA ALA A 190 5.89 -26.35 -3.94
C ALA A 190 4.44 -25.83 -4.00
N GLY A 191 4.17 -24.80 -4.82
CA GLY A 191 2.86 -24.17 -4.96
C GLY A 191 2.50 -23.19 -3.84
N GLU A 192 3.47 -22.82 -3.00
CA GLU A 192 3.32 -21.92 -1.85
C GLU A 192 3.24 -20.45 -2.27
N LEU A 193 3.88 -20.08 -3.39
CA LEU A 193 3.91 -18.72 -3.93
C LEU A 193 3.37 -18.67 -5.36
N ARG A 194 2.51 -17.69 -5.65
CA ARG A 194 1.94 -17.46 -6.99
C ARG A 194 1.93 -15.99 -7.38
N GLY A 195 2.14 -15.73 -8.67
CA GLY A 195 2.00 -14.40 -9.28
C GLY A 195 2.73 -13.30 -8.50
N HIS A 196 1.99 -12.29 -8.04
CA HIS A 196 2.50 -11.14 -7.28
C HIS A 196 3.27 -11.53 -6.00
N GLN A 197 2.94 -12.66 -5.36
CA GLN A 197 3.65 -13.11 -4.15
C GLN A 197 5.11 -13.47 -4.43
N ILE A 198 5.46 -13.86 -5.66
CA ILE A 198 6.83 -14.10 -6.09
C ILE A 198 7.61 -12.79 -6.07
N ILE A 199 7.02 -11.73 -6.61
CA ILE A 199 7.63 -10.39 -6.65
C ILE A 199 7.89 -9.90 -5.22
N HIS A 200 6.89 -9.99 -4.33
CA HIS A 200 7.07 -9.59 -2.93
C HIS A 200 8.15 -10.43 -2.21
N ALA A 201 8.18 -11.75 -2.41
CA ALA A 201 9.18 -12.62 -1.80
C ALA A 201 10.61 -12.37 -2.33
N LEU A 202 10.74 -11.87 -3.57
CA LEU A 202 12.01 -11.45 -4.15
C LEU A 202 12.42 -10.04 -3.70
N ARG A 203 11.46 -9.15 -3.48
CA ARG A 203 11.65 -7.77 -3.01
C ARG A 203 11.84 -7.64 -1.50
N ASP A 204 11.62 -8.70 -0.72
CA ASP A 204 11.75 -8.65 0.74
C ASP A 204 13.16 -8.14 1.16
N GLY A 205 13.19 -7.01 1.88
CA GLY A 205 14.40 -6.28 2.27
C GLY A 205 15.08 -5.42 1.20
N ARG A 206 14.53 -5.29 -0.02
CA ARG A 206 15.02 -4.38 -1.08
C ARG A 206 14.25 -3.06 -1.05
N ILE A 207 14.94 -1.96 -1.36
CA ILE A 207 14.40 -0.59 -1.33
C ILE A 207 14.33 -0.04 -2.76
N GLU A 208 13.23 0.59 -3.14
CA GLU A 208 13.09 1.21 -4.46
C GLU A 208 13.96 2.48 -4.56
N ALA A 209 14.49 2.75 -5.76
CA ALA A 209 15.27 3.97 -6.01
C ALA A 209 14.46 5.27 -5.84
N THR A 210 13.14 5.17 -5.86
CA THR A 210 12.18 6.25 -5.57
C THR A 210 12.02 6.54 -4.07
N ASP A 211 12.55 5.69 -3.18
CA ASP A 211 12.56 5.95 -1.74
C ASP A 211 13.25 7.28 -1.47
N ARG A 212 12.63 8.12 -0.63
CA ARG A 212 13.15 9.46 -0.30
C ARG A 212 14.61 9.44 0.16
N ARG A 213 15.05 8.37 0.84
CA ARG A 213 16.43 8.22 1.29
C ARG A 213 17.37 7.95 0.12
N ALA A 214 16.96 7.10 -0.83
CA ALA A 214 17.73 6.79 -2.02
C ALA A 214 17.88 8.02 -2.94
N VAL A 215 16.80 8.79 -3.11
CA VAL A 215 16.82 10.04 -3.87
C VAL A 215 17.71 11.08 -3.19
N PHE A 216 17.58 11.26 -1.88
CA PHE A 216 18.38 12.24 -1.14
C PHE A 216 19.87 11.88 -1.08
N VAL A 217 20.23 10.61 -0.85
CA VAL A 217 21.62 10.15 -0.86
C VAL A 217 22.21 10.23 -2.27
N GLY A 218 21.46 9.75 -3.26
CA GLY A 218 21.89 9.60 -4.65
C GLY A 218 22.44 8.19 -4.92
N LEU A 219 22.05 7.60 -6.06
CA LEU A 219 22.44 6.23 -6.43
C LEU A 219 23.96 6.09 -6.63
N ASP A 220 24.63 7.11 -7.16
CA ASP A 220 26.08 7.10 -7.36
C ASP A 220 26.84 7.05 -6.04
N THR A 221 26.40 7.81 -5.03
CA THR A 221 26.97 7.76 -3.68
C THR A 221 26.74 6.40 -3.03
N TYR A 222 25.53 5.86 -3.13
CA TYR A 222 25.21 4.54 -2.61
C TYR A 222 26.08 3.43 -3.24
N ARG A 223 26.25 3.46 -4.57
CA ARG A 223 27.10 2.53 -5.31
C ARG A 223 28.58 2.71 -4.97
N GLY A 224 29.03 3.97 -4.83
CA GLY A 224 30.42 4.30 -4.46
C GLY A 224 30.83 3.76 -3.09
N GLU A 225 29.89 3.67 -2.16
CA GLU A 225 30.08 3.13 -0.81
C GLU A 225 29.88 1.59 -0.74
N GLY A 226 29.86 0.93 -1.91
CA GLY A 226 29.76 -0.54 -2.02
C GLY A 226 28.34 -1.09 -2.03
N GLY A 227 27.31 -0.24 -2.13
CA GLY A 227 25.92 -0.65 -2.23
C GLY A 227 25.62 -1.40 -3.53
N ALA A 228 25.00 -2.57 -3.41
CA ALA A 228 24.54 -3.35 -4.56
C ALA A 228 23.15 -2.87 -5.01
N LEU A 229 22.95 -2.79 -6.33
CA LEU A 229 21.67 -2.46 -6.95
C LEU A 229 21.34 -3.40 -8.11
N THR A 230 20.05 -3.66 -8.31
CA THR A 230 19.50 -4.38 -9.45
C THR A 230 18.61 -3.46 -10.25
N GLU A 231 18.93 -3.33 -11.53
CA GLU A 231 18.09 -2.65 -12.51
C GLU A 231 17.17 -3.71 -13.14
N ASN A 232 15.86 -3.46 -13.12
CA ASN A 232 14.90 -4.36 -13.74
C ASN A 232 15.07 -4.34 -15.26
N LEU A 233 15.21 -5.52 -15.87
CA LEU A 233 15.43 -5.68 -17.31
C LEU A 233 14.18 -5.38 -18.17
N PHE A 234 13.00 -5.26 -17.54
CA PHE A 234 11.72 -5.10 -18.21
C PHE A 234 11.01 -3.76 -17.95
N ASP A 235 11.36 -3.08 -16.84
CA ASP A 235 10.78 -1.82 -16.39
C ASP A 235 11.89 -0.91 -15.86
N ASP A 236 11.70 0.42 -15.82
CA ASP A 236 12.69 1.40 -15.32
C ASP A 236 12.87 1.40 -13.78
N GLU A 237 12.61 0.25 -13.15
CA GLU A 237 12.66 0.08 -11.69
C GLU A 237 14.06 -0.33 -11.24
N THR A 238 14.66 0.46 -10.35
CA THR A 238 15.96 0.14 -9.72
C THR A 238 15.75 -0.18 -8.24
N LEU A 239 16.32 -1.29 -7.79
CA LEU A 239 16.20 -1.78 -6.41
C LEU A 239 17.57 -1.78 -5.72
N LEU A 240 17.63 -1.24 -4.51
CA LEU A 240 18.78 -1.22 -3.61
C LEU A 240 18.70 -2.41 -2.65
N HIS A 241 19.83 -3.05 -2.35
CA HIS A 241 19.86 -4.35 -1.67
C HIS A 241 20.22 -4.26 -0.19
N ASP A 242 20.85 -3.16 0.21
CA ASP A 242 21.33 -2.91 1.56
C ASP A 242 20.66 -1.66 2.12
N GLY A 243 19.60 -1.89 2.90
CA GLY A 243 18.86 -0.84 3.58
C GLY A 243 19.60 -0.24 4.77
N ASP A 244 20.45 -1.01 5.44
CA ASP A 244 21.24 -0.52 6.57
C ASP A 244 22.34 0.45 6.10
N LEU A 245 22.98 0.14 4.96
CA LEU A 245 23.89 1.06 4.28
C LEU A 245 23.15 2.34 3.88
N LEU A 246 21.97 2.21 3.27
CA LEU A 246 21.19 3.37 2.85
C LEU A 246 20.84 4.27 4.05
N ASP A 247 20.40 3.68 5.16
CA ASP A 247 20.07 4.41 6.39
C ASP A 247 21.28 5.11 7.00
N ARG A 248 22.45 4.48 7.01
CA ARG A 248 23.69 5.12 7.48
C ARG A 248 24.07 6.32 6.61
N LEU A 249 24.05 6.15 5.28
CA LEU A 249 24.39 7.22 4.35
C LEU A 249 23.38 8.37 4.41
N PHE A 250 22.09 8.04 4.54
CA PHE A 250 21.01 9.01 4.69
C PHE A 250 21.20 9.85 5.96
N ARG A 251 21.39 9.20 7.12
CA ARG A 251 21.62 9.88 8.40
C ARG A 251 22.86 10.77 8.33
N HIS A 252 23.97 10.24 7.82
CA HIS A 252 25.21 11.00 7.69
C HIS A 252 25.06 12.24 6.80
N LYS A 253 24.40 12.10 5.63
CA LYS A 253 24.17 13.24 4.73
C LYS A 253 23.24 14.28 5.33
N LEU A 254 22.22 13.86 6.10
CA LEU A 254 21.32 14.76 6.80
C LEU A 254 22.03 15.49 7.96
N ASP A 255 22.90 14.80 8.70
CA ASP A 255 23.69 15.39 9.78
C ASP A 255 24.62 16.49 9.24
N LEU A 256 25.29 16.25 8.10
CA LEU A 256 26.09 17.28 7.42
C LEU A 256 25.25 18.48 6.98
N ALA A 257 24.01 18.26 6.53
CA ALA A 257 23.12 19.36 6.17
C ALA A 257 22.67 20.16 7.40
N VAL A 258 22.42 19.49 8.53
CA VAL A 258 22.13 20.14 9.83
C VAL A 258 23.32 20.97 10.31
N GLU A 259 24.53 20.42 10.26
CA GLU A 259 25.76 21.15 10.62
C GLU A 259 25.97 22.38 9.73
N ALA A 260 25.76 22.22 8.42
CA ALA A 260 25.86 23.33 7.46
C ALA A 260 24.83 24.42 7.74
N GLU A 261 23.56 24.07 8.00
CA GLU A 261 22.52 25.05 8.33
C GLU A 261 22.81 25.74 9.67
N ALA A 262 23.23 24.99 10.69
CA ALA A 262 23.58 25.53 12.01
C ALA A 262 24.73 26.54 11.93
N ALA A 263 25.69 26.35 11.01
CA ALA A 263 26.84 27.24 10.86
C ALA A 263 26.49 28.63 10.27
N HIS A 264 25.36 28.76 9.55
CA HIS A 264 25.04 29.99 8.79
C HIS A 264 23.74 30.68 9.21
N SER A 265 22.81 29.94 9.83
CA SER A 265 21.44 30.43 10.08
C SER A 265 21.27 31.25 11.36
N GLY A 266 22.19 31.12 12.33
CA GLY A 266 22.11 31.82 13.62
C GLY A 266 21.06 31.27 14.59
N TRP A 267 20.30 30.23 14.21
CA TRP A 267 19.30 29.58 15.06
C TRP A 267 19.90 29.05 16.36
N ALA A 268 19.14 29.13 17.46
CA ALA A 268 19.53 28.55 18.74
C ALA A 268 19.76 27.04 18.66
N PHE A 269 19.03 26.35 17.76
CA PHE A 269 19.24 24.95 17.43
C PHE A 269 18.76 24.62 16.01
N VAL A 270 19.41 23.62 15.42
CA VAL A 270 18.99 22.99 14.17
C VAL A 270 18.98 21.47 14.40
N LEU A 271 17.87 20.80 14.14
CA LEU A 271 17.70 19.38 14.47
C LEU A 271 17.24 18.53 13.28
N PRO A 272 17.72 17.29 13.13
CA PRO A 272 17.26 16.39 12.07
C PRO A 272 15.95 15.68 12.42
N VAL A 273 15.14 15.38 11.39
CA VAL A 273 14.05 14.40 11.43
C VAL A 273 14.40 13.24 10.52
N TYR A 274 14.77 12.11 11.12
CA TYR A 274 15.23 10.94 10.35
C TYR A 274 14.08 10.07 9.83
N GLU A 275 13.08 9.82 10.68
CA GLU A 275 12.08 8.78 10.44
C GLU A 275 10.93 9.27 9.55
N ASP A 276 10.46 10.49 9.78
CA ASP A 276 9.31 11.05 9.09
C ASP A 276 9.72 11.92 7.89
N ALA A 277 8.87 11.92 6.85
CA ALA A 277 9.02 12.78 5.67
C ALA A 277 8.46 14.21 5.87
N TYR A 278 8.04 14.53 7.09
CA TYR A 278 7.49 15.83 7.46
C TYR A 278 7.74 16.10 8.94
N LEU A 279 7.64 17.36 9.35
CA LEU A 279 7.67 17.71 10.76
C LEU A 279 6.31 17.44 11.41
N GLY A 280 6.24 16.39 12.23
CA GLY A 280 5.01 15.98 12.90
C GLY A 280 4.79 16.63 14.28
N TYR A 281 3.57 16.47 14.81
CA TYR A 281 3.20 16.99 16.13
C TYR A 281 4.12 16.47 17.23
N ARG A 282 4.54 15.20 17.17
CA ARG A 282 5.40 14.55 18.17
C ARG A 282 6.73 15.27 18.36
N GLN A 283 7.29 15.82 17.28
CA GLN A 283 8.55 16.56 17.29
C GLN A 283 8.36 17.98 17.83
N THR A 284 7.22 18.60 17.56
CA THR A 284 6.90 19.98 17.96
C THR A 284 6.18 20.08 19.31
N ASP A 285 5.86 18.96 19.95
CA ASP A 285 5.17 18.94 21.25
C ASP A 285 6.04 19.60 22.32
N GLY A 286 5.48 20.57 23.04
CA GLY A 286 6.24 21.39 23.99
C GLY A 286 6.98 22.58 23.37
N PHE A 287 6.78 22.87 22.08
CA PHE A 287 7.28 24.08 21.43
C PHE A 287 6.13 25.02 21.05
N GLU A 288 6.47 26.29 20.82
CA GLU A 288 5.61 27.33 20.28
C GLU A 288 6.11 27.70 18.88
N ARG A 289 5.21 27.67 17.89
CA ARG A 289 5.57 28.05 16.51
C ARG A 289 5.75 29.56 16.43
N ILE A 290 6.86 29.99 15.84
CA ILE A 290 7.09 31.38 15.48
C ILE A 290 6.69 31.59 14.02
N TYR A 291 6.05 32.72 13.75
CA TYR A 291 5.68 33.13 12.42
C TYR A 291 6.63 34.21 11.93
N ARG A 292 6.96 34.16 10.64
CA ARG A 292 7.70 35.23 9.96
C ARG A 292 6.90 36.52 10.02
N VAL A 293 7.61 37.65 10.09
CA VAL A 293 7.01 38.97 9.93
C VAL A 293 6.91 39.23 8.43
N PRO A 294 5.68 39.31 7.86
CA PRO A 294 5.51 39.59 6.44
C PRO A 294 6.12 40.94 6.08
N VAL A 295 6.75 41.02 4.91
CA VAL A 295 7.30 42.27 4.39
C VAL A 295 6.34 42.84 3.36
N GLU A 296 5.99 44.11 3.50
CA GLU A 296 5.27 44.83 2.45
C GLU A 296 6.18 44.93 1.22
N LEU A 297 5.74 44.30 0.13
CA LEU A 297 6.43 44.44 -1.16
C LEU A 297 6.27 45.88 -1.67
N PRO A 298 7.21 46.40 -2.48
CA PRO A 298 6.99 47.64 -3.23
C PRO A 298 5.67 47.58 -4.03
N GLU A 299 5.00 48.72 -4.22
CA GLU A 299 3.69 48.80 -4.90
C GLU A 299 3.69 48.09 -6.26
N ALA A 300 4.73 48.29 -7.08
CA ALA A 300 4.87 47.60 -8.37
C ALA A 300 4.97 46.06 -8.26
N ASP A 301 5.58 45.55 -7.20
CA ASP A 301 5.70 44.11 -6.95
C ASP A 301 4.40 43.53 -6.35
N GLN A 302 3.62 44.35 -5.64
CA GLN A 302 2.27 43.97 -5.19
C GLN A 302 1.31 43.89 -6.37
N ASP A 303 1.31 44.91 -7.24
CA ASP A 303 0.47 44.96 -8.44
C ASP A 303 0.75 43.78 -9.38
N GLU A 304 2.03 43.45 -9.59
CA GLU A 304 2.40 42.31 -10.43
C GLU A 304 2.06 40.98 -9.76
N ARG A 305 2.20 40.85 -8.43
CA ARG A 305 1.74 39.65 -7.71
C ARG A 305 0.24 39.47 -7.91
N ASP A 306 -0.56 40.50 -7.64
CA ASP A 306 -2.03 40.42 -7.70
C ASP A 306 -2.49 40.08 -9.13
N ARG A 307 -1.86 40.68 -10.15
CA ARG A 307 -2.08 40.32 -11.57
C ARG A 307 -1.76 38.85 -11.86
N LEU A 308 -0.64 38.33 -11.37
CA LEU A 308 -0.24 36.93 -11.57
C LEU A 308 -1.14 35.95 -10.78
N GLU A 309 -1.67 36.36 -9.63
CA GLU A 309 -2.65 35.57 -8.86
C GLU A 309 -3.97 35.44 -9.62
N GLU A 310 -4.46 36.52 -10.25
CA GLU A 310 -5.64 36.47 -11.13
C GLU A 310 -5.44 35.49 -12.31
N LEU A 311 -4.25 35.49 -12.93
CA LEU A 311 -3.88 34.55 -14.00
C LEU A 311 -3.71 33.10 -13.51
N GLU A 312 -3.34 32.90 -12.24
CA GLU A 312 -3.29 31.56 -11.64
C GLU A 312 -4.72 31.02 -11.44
N GLU A 313 -5.62 31.86 -10.94
CA GLU A 313 -7.03 31.52 -10.70
C GLU A 313 -7.80 31.23 -12.00
N ASP A 314 -7.51 31.97 -13.07
CA ASP A 314 -8.13 31.75 -14.39
C ASP A 314 -7.51 30.58 -15.19
N GLY A 315 -6.37 30.05 -14.73
CA GLY A 315 -5.65 28.94 -15.34
C GLY A 315 -4.89 29.31 -16.62
N SER A 316 -4.63 30.60 -16.86
CA SER A 316 -3.89 31.12 -18.02
C SER A 316 -2.44 31.49 -17.73
N LEU A 317 -1.98 31.29 -16.49
CA LEU A 317 -0.59 31.50 -16.07
C LEU A 317 0.40 30.56 -16.78
N ASP A 318 1.45 31.13 -17.37
CA ASP A 318 2.56 30.38 -17.95
C ASP A 318 3.64 30.01 -16.92
N GLU A 319 4.65 29.24 -17.33
CA GLU A 319 5.69 28.73 -16.43
C GLU A 319 6.57 29.85 -15.85
N GLU A 320 6.82 30.91 -16.62
CA GLU A 320 7.60 32.08 -16.19
C GLU A 320 6.81 32.93 -15.17
N GLY A 321 5.51 33.13 -15.43
CA GLY A 321 4.58 33.77 -14.51
C GLY A 321 4.44 32.99 -13.20
N TYR A 322 4.35 31.66 -13.26
CA TYR A 322 4.32 30.81 -12.06
C TYR A 322 5.59 30.95 -11.22
N SER A 323 6.76 30.92 -11.85
CA SER A 323 8.04 31.11 -11.15
C SER A 323 8.13 32.49 -10.48
N THR A 324 7.70 33.53 -11.20
CA THR A 324 7.68 34.92 -10.72
C THR A 324 6.72 35.08 -9.54
N LEU A 325 5.51 34.54 -9.64
CA LEU A 325 4.52 34.55 -8.56
C LEU A 325 5.03 33.85 -7.31
N GLN A 326 5.69 32.69 -7.45
CA GLN A 326 6.30 31.98 -6.32
C GLN A 326 7.42 32.81 -5.66
N SER A 327 8.22 33.54 -6.45
CA SER A 327 9.25 34.45 -5.94
C SER A 327 8.64 35.62 -5.15
N LEU A 328 7.59 36.25 -5.67
CA LEU A 328 6.88 37.35 -5.00
C LEU A 328 6.22 36.88 -3.70
N ARG A 329 5.57 35.72 -3.71
CA ARG A 329 5.01 35.08 -2.50
C ARG A 329 6.09 34.76 -1.47
N ALA A 330 7.26 34.27 -1.90
CA ALA A 330 8.38 33.99 -1.01
C ALA A 330 8.93 35.27 -0.37
N ARG A 331 9.04 36.37 -1.13
CA ARG A 331 9.45 37.69 -0.60
C ARG A 331 8.41 38.27 0.36
N ALA A 332 7.13 38.17 0.03
CA ALA A 332 6.03 38.67 0.88
C ALA A 332 5.90 37.93 2.22
N LYS A 333 6.27 36.64 2.28
CA LYS A 333 6.35 35.88 3.53
C LYS A 333 7.28 36.51 4.56
N GLY A 334 8.24 37.34 4.12
CA GLY A 334 9.21 38.01 4.96
C GLY A 334 10.13 37.04 5.71
N ASP A 335 10.69 37.53 6.81
CA ASP A 335 11.70 36.81 7.59
C ASP A 335 11.36 36.83 9.09
N TYR A 336 12.14 36.09 9.88
CA TYR A 336 12.03 36.09 11.32
C TYR A 336 12.76 37.30 11.92
N GLU A 337 12.27 37.79 13.06
CA GLU A 337 12.98 38.83 13.79
C GLU A 337 14.31 38.29 14.34
N PRO A 338 15.38 39.08 14.40
CA PRO A 338 16.68 38.61 14.91
C PRO A 338 16.62 38.02 16.33
N GLU A 339 15.76 38.57 17.21
CA GLU A 339 15.54 38.06 18.57
C GLU A 339 14.85 36.68 18.59
N ASP A 340 14.00 36.41 17.58
CA ASP A 340 13.39 35.09 17.41
C ASP A 340 14.43 34.07 16.95
N ILE A 341 15.35 34.47 16.06
CA ILE A 341 16.44 33.60 15.57
C ILE A 341 17.35 33.13 16.72
N GLU A 342 17.71 34.04 17.63
CA GLU A 342 18.57 33.73 18.78
C GLU A 342 17.93 32.79 19.82
N THR A 343 16.59 32.68 19.85
CA THR A 343 15.86 31.95 20.90
C THR A 343 15.08 30.73 20.39
N ALA A 344 14.92 30.60 19.08
CA ALA A 344 14.19 29.53 18.43
C ALA A 344 15.09 28.66 17.57
N GLY A 345 14.51 27.60 17.02
CA GLY A 345 15.23 26.71 16.12
C GLY A 345 14.33 26.08 15.09
N VAL A 346 14.96 25.36 14.17
CA VAL A 346 14.34 24.73 13.02
C VAL A 346 14.70 23.25 12.93
N TRP A 347 13.89 22.49 12.21
CA TRP A 347 14.17 21.10 11.87
C TRP A 347 14.46 20.96 10.39
N LEU A 348 15.42 20.10 10.07
CA LEU A 348 15.68 19.63 8.71
C LEU A 348 15.10 18.24 8.54
N TYR A 349 14.36 18.06 7.46
CA TYR A 349 13.78 16.78 7.08
C TYR A 349 13.83 16.59 5.58
N VAL A 350 13.72 15.35 5.13
CA VAL A 350 13.68 15.00 3.71
C VAL A 350 12.27 14.56 3.38
N ASN A 351 11.60 15.27 2.48
CA ASN A 351 10.21 14.98 2.13
C ASN A 351 10.06 13.70 1.29
N ASP A 352 8.82 13.32 0.98
CA ASP A 352 8.52 12.10 0.21
C ASP A 352 9.15 12.09 -1.20
N LYS A 353 9.54 13.26 -1.72
CA LYS A 353 10.22 13.42 -3.00
C LYS A 353 11.75 13.34 -2.89
N GLY A 354 12.30 13.13 -1.69
CA GLY A 354 13.75 13.13 -1.47
C GLY A 354 14.39 14.52 -1.39
N GLU A 355 13.59 15.58 -1.27
CA GLU A 355 14.08 16.96 -1.18
C GLU A 355 14.32 17.35 0.27
N LEU A 356 15.47 17.98 0.55
CA LEU A 356 15.75 18.58 1.85
C LEU A 356 14.85 19.80 2.08
N LYS A 357 14.20 19.84 3.23
CA LYS A 357 13.34 20.95 3.67
C LYS A 357 13.77 21.43 5.05
N VAL A 358 13.70 22.74 5.24
CA VAL A 358 13.81 23.41 6.53
C VAL A 358 12.40 23.73 7.00
N SER A 359 12.08 23.40 8.25
CA SER A 359 10.76 23.69 8.83
C SER A 359 10.55 25.18 9.10
N ASP A 360 9.34 25.53 9.53
CA ASP A 360 9.12 26.79 10.25
C ASP A 360 9.91 26.80 11.58
N ALA A 361 10.07 27.97 12.17
CA ALA A 361 10.80 28.15 13.42
C ALA A 361 9.92 27.86 14.64
N PHE A 362 10.50 27.29 15.68
CA PHE A 362 9.82 27.03 16.94
C PHE A 362 10.69 27.37 18.14
N ARG A 363 10.04 27.94 19.16
CA ARG A 363 10.64 28.24 20.47
C ARG A 363 10.27 27.17 21.49
N PRO A 364 11.22 26.68 22.31
CA PRO A 364 10.88 25.78 23.41
C PRO A 364 10.00 26.47 24.45
N LYS A 365 8.94 25.80 24.93
CA LYS A 365 8.18 26.30 26.09
C LYS A 365 9.06 26.28 27.35
N PRO A 366 8.80 27.14 28.36
CA PRO A 366 9.60 27.19 29.59
C PRO A 366 9.77 25.79 30.22
N GLY A 367 11.03 25.41 30.48
CA GLY A 367 11.38 24.10 31.05
C GLY A 367 11.54 22.95 30.05
N LYS A 368 11.52 23.22 28.74
CA LYS A 368 11.80 22.23 27.68
C LYS A 368 13.12 22.54 26.98
N SER A 369 13.92 21.50 26.70
CA SER A 369 15.20 21.57 25.98
C SER A 369 15.02 21.10 24.53
N PRO A 370 15.66 21.75 23.54
CA PRO A 370 15.56 21.38 22.13
C PRO A 370 16.09 19.98 21.82
N THR A 371 17.19 19.58 22.45
CA THR A 371 17.88 18.30 22.20
C THR A 371 17.29 17.14 23.01
N GLY A 372 16.25 17.39 23.80
CA GLY A 372 15.77 16.44 24.81
C GLY A 372 16.78 16.20 25.95
N ALA A 373 17.91 16.92 25.96
CA ALA A 373 18.92 16.86 27.00
C ALA A 373 18.74 18.06 27.94
N ASP A 374 17.90 17.88 28.96
CA ASP A 374 18.23 18.23 30.34
C ASP A 374 17.23 17.59 31.30
N GLY A 375 17.77 17.01 32.38
CA GLY A 375 17.01 16.83 33.62
C GLY A 375 16.42 15.46 33.91
N ASN A 376 16.64 14.44 33.09
CA ASN A 376 16.70 13.08 33.62
C ASN A 376 18.11 12.54 33.38
N GLY A 377 19.02 12.95 34.26
CA GLY A 377 19.88 11.91 34.82
C GLY A 377 18.97 10.73 35.12
N ILE A 378 19.44 9.51 34.83
CA ILE A 378 18.92 8.35 35.53
C ILE A 378 19.36 8.55 36.99
N ASP A 379 18.81 9.57 37.66
CA ASP A 379 18.42 9.38 39.01
C ASP A 379 17.48 8.19 38.90
N LYS A 380 17.88 7.11 39.54
CA LYS A 380 16.92 6.13 40.00
C LYS A 380 16.02 6.82 41.03
N THR A 381 15.36 7.92 40.69
CA THR A 381 13.99 8.12 41.11
C THR A 381 13.31 6.87 40.62
N THR A 382 13.10 5.95 41.54
CA THR A 382 12.12 4.88 41.49
C THR A 382 11.05 5.29 40.50
N THR A 383 11.16 4.85 39.25
CA THR A 383 10.09 4.94 38.27
C THR A 383 8.98 4.17 38.95
N ARG A 384 8.08 4.89 39.62
CA ARG A 384 6.87 4.32 40.16
C ARG A 384 6.20 3.78 38.92
N GLN A 385 6.25 2.46 38.76
CA GLN A 385 5.62 1.79 37.63
C GLN A 385 4.22 2.41 37.47
N PRO A 386 3.82 2.80 36.25
CA PRO A 386 2.46 3.26 36.04
C PRO A 386 1.51 2.22 36.67
N PRO A 387 0.51 2.66 37.45
CA PRO A 387 -0.28 1.78 38.31
C PRO A 387 -0.97 0.65 37.54
N VAL A 388 -1.18 0.88 36.24
CA VAL A 388 -1.73 -0.04 35.25
C VAL A 388 -0.87 -0.01 33.98
N ALA A 389 -0.69 -1.16 33.31
CA ALA A 389 0.06 -1.25 32.05
C ALA A 389 -0.65 -0.55 30.87
N GLN A 390 0.11 0.04 29.94
CA GLN A 390 -0.42 0.76 28.77
C GLN A 390 -1.41 -0.06 27.94
N ALA A 391 -1.11 -1.34 27.69
CA ALA A 391 -2.02 -2.25 26.98
C ALA A 391 -3.37 -2.44 27.69
N ALA A 392 -3.42 -2.33 29.02
CA ALA A 392 -4.69 -2.39 29.75
C ALA A 392 -5.47 -1.07 29.65
N ILE A 393 -4.78 0.07 29.60
CA ILE A 393 -5.40 1.38 29.35
C ILE A 393 -6.07 1.38 27.97
N GLU A 394 -5.39 0.84 26.96
CA GLU A 394 -5.94 0.69 25.61
C GLU A 394 -7.18 -0.22 25.58
N ASP A 395 -7.19 -1.33 26.34
CA ASP A 395 -8.38 -2.18 26.48
C ASP A 395 -9.55 -1.43 27.14
N LEU A 396 -9.29 -0.60 28.15
CA LEU A 396 -10.33 0.25 28.76
C LEU A 396 -10.87 1.30 27.78
N HIS A 397 -10.01 1.83 26.91
CA HIS A 397 -10.44 2.74 25.84
C HIS A 397 -11.37 2.03 24.85
N ARG A 398 -11.07 0.78 24.49
CA ARG A 398 -11.94 -0.06 23.64
C ARG A 398 -13.31 -0.27 24.28
N ILE A 399 -13.37 -0.51 25.59
CA ILE A 399 -14.63 -0.67 26.34
C ILE A 399 -15.48 0.59 26.31
N GLN A 400 -14.88 1.77 26.48
CA GLN A 400 -15.61 3.04 26.35
C GLN A 400 -16.19 3.23 24.94
N THR A 401 -15.41 2.93 23.91
CA THR A 401 -15.88 2.99 22.52
C THR A 401 -17.04 2.02 22.30
N LEU A 402 -16.94 0.79 22.80
CA LEU A 402 -18.02 -0.21 22.71
C LEU A 402 -19.33 0.31 23.35
N ALA A 403 -19.26 0.90 24.54
CA ALA A 403 -20.43 1.46 25.23
C ALA A 403 -21.09 2.58 24.41
N LEU A 404 -20.28 3.48 23.81
CA LEU A 404 -20.76 4.55 22.94
C LEU A 404 -21.41 4.02 21.66
N GLN A 405 -20.78 3.05 20.99
CA GLN A 405 -21.32 2.46 19.78
C GLN A 405 -22.62 1.68 20.05
N THR A 406 -22.68 0.99 21.19
CA THR A 406 -23.89 0.29 21.63
C THR A 406 -25.04 1.26 21.87
N ALA A 407 -24.79 2.43 22.47
CA ALA A 407 -25.84 3.43 22.66
C ALA A 407 -26.28 4.08 21.34
N LEU A 408 -25.37 4.28 20.39
CA LEU A 408 -25.64 4.94 19.11
C LEU A 408 -26.36 4.05 18.10
N VAL A 409 -26.20 2.72 18.16
CA VAL A 409 -26.83 1.80 17.19
C VAL A 409 -28.36 1.88 17.22
N ASP A 410 -28.94 2.26 18.36
CA ASP A 410 -30.37 2.46 18.55
C ASP A 410 -30.85 3.89 18.18
N LYS A 411 -29.95 4.74 17.66
CA LYS A 411 -30.19 6.15 17.30
C LYS A 411 -29.83 6.43 15.82
N PRO A 412 -30.56 5.82 14.85
CA PRO A 412 -30.24 5.91 13.43
C PRO A 412 -30.24 7.33 12.87
N GLU A 413 -31.19 8.18 13.28
CA GLU A 413 -31.27 9.55 12.78
C GLU A 413 -30.11 10.41 13.34
N LEU A 414 -29.73 10.24 14.61
CA LEU A 414 -28.58 10.93 15.19
C LEU A 414 -27.26 10.56 14.48
N LEU A 415 -27.09 9.30 14.07
CA LEU A 415 -25.92 8.88 13.28
C LEU A 415 -25.89 9.50 11.89
N LEU A 416 -27.06 9.69 11.27
CA LEU A 416 -27.17 10.40 10.00
C LEU A 416 -26.90 11.90 10.18
N ASP A 417 -27.38 12.51 11.26
CA ASP A 417 -27.10 13.90 11.61
C ASP A 417 -25.60 14.13 11.87
N LEU A 418 -24.95 13.22 12.59
CA LEU A 418 -23.49 13.27 12.80
C LEU A 418 -22.70 13.12 11.49
N LEU A 419 -23.15 12.24 10.59
CA LEU A 419 -22.54 12.08 9.27
C LEU A 419 -22.74 13.34 8.41
N ALA A 420 -23.95 13.90 8.40
CA ALA A 420 -24.25 15.12 7.65
C ALA A 420 -23.42 16.29 8.17
N TYR A 421 -23.34 16.47 9.50
CA TYR A 421 -22.51 17.49 10.14
C TYR A 421 -21.03 17.32 9.79
N GLN A 422 -20.50 16.09 9.79
CA GLN A 422 -19.11 15.82 9.43
C GLN A 422 -18.80 16.19 7.97
N VAL A 423 -19.72 15.88 7.04
CA VAL A 423 -19.59 16.22 5.62
C VAL A 423 -19.67 17.74 5.42
N GLU A 424 -20.62 18.41 6.09
CA GLU A 424 -20.78 19.86 6.03
C GLU A 424 -19.57 20.60 6.61
N ALA A 425 -19.03 20.13 7.73
CA ALA A 425 -17.86 20.69 8.40
C ALA A 425 -16.51 20.32 7.77
N GLN A 426 -16.51 19.52 6.69
CA GLN A 426 -15.32 19.06 5.96
C GLN A 426 -14.23 18.45 6.86
N LEU A 427 -14.62 17.74 7.93
CA LEU A 427 -13.67 17.19 8.88
C LEU A 427 -12.96 15.96 8.31
N PRO A 428 -11.61 15.92 8.27
CA PRO A 428 -10.87 14.77 7.76
C PRO A 428 -11.01 13.55 8.70
N THR A 429 -10.90 12.35 8.15
CA THR A 429 -11.23 11.06 8.80
C THR A 429 -10.46 10.75 10.09
N TYR A 430 -9.31 11.39 10.29
CA TYR A 430 -8.47 11.27 11.50
C TYR A 430 -8.76 12.32 12.59
N ALA A 431 -9.62 13.30 12.28
CA ALA A 431 -10.00 14.39 13.19
C ALA A 431 -11.52 14.42 13.48
N ALA A 432 -12.26 13.42 12.99
CA ALA A 432 -13.71 13.33 13.06
C ALA A 432 -14.20 12.14 13.91
N LEU A 433 -15.42 12.21 14.42
CA LEU A 433 -15.99 11.16 15.26
C LEU A 433 -16.35 9.90 14.44
N LEU A 434 -16.72 10.00 13.16
CA LEU A 434 -16.98 8.87 12.26
C LEU A 434 -15.81 8.63 11.31
N ALA A 435 -15.14 7.48 11.43
CA ALA A 435 -14.15 7.03 10.46
C ALA A 435 -14.82 6.27 9.30
N VAL A 436 -15.30 6.97 8.27
CA VAL A 436 -15.92 6.33 7.10
C VAL A 436 -14.83 5.59 6.30
N THR A 437 -14.61 4.32 6.62
CA THR A 437 -13.71 3.40 5.90
C THR A 437 -14.40 2.04 5.73
N LEU A 438 -13.94 1.25 4.76
CA LEU A 438 -14.43 -0.13 4.53
C LEU A 438 -13.79 -1.17 5.47
N SER A 439 -12.96 -0.74 6.44
CA SER A 439 -12.26 -1.62 7.37
C SER A 439 -12.82 -1.45 8.78
N ASP A 440 -13.16 -2.55 9.45
CA ASP A 440 -13.69 -2.51 10.81
C ASP A 440 -12.64 -2.04 11.82
N GLN A 441 -13.07 -1.24 12.79
CA GLN A 441 -12.26 -0.90 13.96
C GLN A 441 -12.27 -2.03 15.00
N SER A 442 -11.17 -2.26 15.72
CA SER A 442 -11.10 -3.33 16.72
C SER A 442 -11.95 -3.01 17.97
N ILE A 443 -12.92 -3.88 18.29
CA ILE A 443 -13.83 -3.76 19.45
C ILE A 443 -13.71 -4.91 20.46
N ILE A 444 -12.87 -5.90 20.18
CA ILE A 444 -12.65 -7.05 21.06
C ILE A 444 -11.25 -6.90 21.68
N PRO A 445 -11.12 -6.91 23.01
CA PRO A 445 -9.82 -6.92 23.69
C PRO A 445 -8.97 -8.14 23.33
N GLU A 446 -7.64 -7.99 23.30
CA GLU A 446 -6.70 -9.04 22.83
C GLU A 446 -6.66 -10.30 23.72
N LYS A 447 -7.13 -10.23 24.98
CA LYS A 447 -7.15 -11.36 25.92
C LYS A 447 -8.58 -11.73 26.35
N HIS A 448 -9.42 -12.07 25.39
CA HIS A 448 -10.83 -12.44 25.64
C HIS A 448 -11.08 -13.95 25.82
N ASP A 449 -10.16 -14.82 25.40
CA ASP A 449 -10.38 -16.29 25.27
C ASP A 449 -10.44 -17.11 26.59
N ALA A 450 -10.67 -16.47 27.74
CA ALA A 450 -10.90 -17.21 28.98
C ALA A 450 -12.41 -17.49 29.15
N ALA A 451 -12.76 -18.73 29.51
CA ALA A 451 -14.14 -19.17 29.75
C ALA A 451 -14.92 -18.39 30.84
N ASP A 452 -14.26 -17.44 31.52
CA ASP A 452 -14.77 -16.60 32.61
C ASP A 452 -14.83 -15.09 32.27
N SER A 453 -14.73 -14.70 30.98
CA SER A 453 -14.85 -13.28 30.56
C SER A 453 -16.30 -12.77 30.69
N ALA A 454 -16.50 -11.64 31.39
CA ALA A 454 -17.81 -11.00 31.59
C ALA A 454 -18.22 -10.05 30.43
N LEU A 455 -17.59 -10.15 29.26
CA LEU A 455 -17.90 -9.29 28.11
C LEU A 455 -19.23 -9.68 27.47
N ILE A 456 -20.18 -8.75 27.41
CA ILE A 456 -21.46 -8.93 26.71
C ILE A 456 -21.37 -8.23 25.35
N LEU A 457 -21.26 -9.03 24.27
CA LEU A 457 -21.26 -8.52 22.90
C LEU A 457 -22.70 -8.46 22.35
N ASP A 458 -23.11 -7.30 21.85
CA ASP A 458 -24.34 -7.19 21.06
C ASP A 458 -24.13 -7.89 19.71
N LYS A 459 -24.94 -8.92 19.43
CA LYS A 459 -24.86 -9.73 18.21
C LYS A 459 -24.98 -8.89 16.93
N ARG A 460 -25.67 -7.74 16.98
CA ARG A 460 -25.80 -6.84 15.83
C ARG A 460 -24.46 -6.21 15.42
N LEU A 461 -23.49 -6.10 16.33
CA LEU A 461 -22.18 -5.50 16.08
C LEU A 461 -21.16 -6.50 15.52
N THR A 462 -21.39 -7.81 15.70
CA THR A 462 -20.52 -8.89 15.19
C THR A 462 -21.04 -9.48 13.88
N GLU A 463 -22.35 -9.50 13.65
CA GLU A 463 -22.97 -10.02 12.42
C GLU A 463 -22.91 -9.05 11.22
N THR A 464 -22.59 -7.78 11.44
CA THR A 464 -22.55 -6.71 10.43
C THR A 464 -21.14 -6.21 10.08
N SER A 465 -20.12 -6.96 10.51
CA SER A 465 -18.70 -6.69 10.24
C SER A 465 -18.40 -6.49 8.74
N ASN A 466 -17.57 -5.49 8.41
CA ASN A 466 -16.98 -5.26 7.10
C ASN A 466 -15.77 -6.20 6.83
N ALA A 467 -15.36 -7.03 7.79
CA ALA A 467 -14.32 -8.03 7.59
C ALA A 467 -14.70 -8.95 6.41
N SER A 468 -13.89 -8.84 5.36
CA SER A 468 -14.09 -9.33 4.02
C SER A 468 -14.48 -10.81 3.93
N GLY A 469 -15.56 -11.09 3.19
CA GLY A 469 -15.97 -12.46 2.85
C GLY A 469 -17.23 -12.59 2.01
N LYS A 470 -18.04 -11.52 1.84
CA LYS A 470 -19.20 -11.56 0.94
C LYS A 470 -18.73 -11.39 -0.51
N PRO A 471 -18.92 -12.38 -1.40
CA PRO A 471 -18.64 -12.21 -2.82
C PRO A 471 -19.52 -11.09 -3.39
N ALA A 472 -19.01 -10.36 -4.38
CA ALA A 472 -19.81 -9.37 -5.09
C ALA A 472 -21.07 -10.05 -5.66
N PRO A 473 -22.26 -9.44 -5.53
CA PRO A 473 -23.47 -10.01 -6.09
C PRO A 473 -23.30 -10.19 -7.60
N ALA A 474 -23.67 -11.38 -8.10
CA ALA A 474 -23.54 -11.72 -9.52
C ALA A 474 -24.34 -10.77 -10.45
N ASP A 475 -25.43 -10.18 -9.92
CA ASP A 475 -26.19 -9.10 -10.54
C ASP A 475 -26.45 -8.00 -9.50
N MET A 476 -25.66 -6.94 -9.61
CA MET A 476 -25.70 -5.79 -8.70
C MET A 476 -26.98 -4.96 -8.84
N ALA A 477 -27.59 -4.92 -10.03
CA ALA A 477 -28.79 -4.13 -10.27
C ALA A 477 -30.02 -4.80 -9.64
N ALA A 478 -30.14 -6.12 -9.81
CA ALA A 478 -31.21 -6.90 -9.19
C ALA A 478 -31.08 -6.92 -7.65
N ASP A 479 -29.87 -7.09 -7.13
CA ASP A 479 -29.62 -7.08 -5.68
C ASP A 479 -29.91 -5.70 -5.07
N PHE A 480 -29.51 -4.61 -5.75
CA PHE A 480 -29.83 -3.26 -5.30
C PHE A 480 -31.33 -2.96 -5.35
N ALA A 481 -32.06 -3.44 -6.37
CA ALA A 481 -33.51 -3.33 -6.43
C ALA A 481 -34.20 -4.08 -5.28
N ALA A 482 -33.74 -5.30 -4.98
CA ALA A 482 -34.22 -6.10 -3.84
C ALA A 482 -33.90 -5.41 -2.50
N PHE A 483 -32.72 -4.80 -2.36
CA PHE A 483 -32.36 -4.00 -1.20
C PHE A 483 -33.29 -2.79 -1.02
N ARG A 484 -33.57 -2.04 -2.10
CA ARG A 484 -34.52 -0.91 -2.06
C ARG A 484 -35.93 -1.35 -1.65
N ALA A 485 -36.37 -2.52 -2.11
CA ALA A 485 -37.69 -3.06 -1.80
C ALA A 485 -37.89 -3.36 -0.29
N LYS A 486 -36.82 -3.54 0.49
CA LYS A 486 -36.89 -3.71 1.96
C LYS A 486 -37.27 -2.43 2.71
N GLY A 487 -37.33 -1.28 2.03
CA GLY A 487 -37.90 -0.04 2.54
C GLY A 487 -36.96 0.82 3.41
N LYS A 488 -37.45 1.99 3.83
CA LYS A 488 -36.66 2.99 4.59
C LYS A 488 -36.16 2.44 5.94
N LYS A 489 -37.01 1.70 6.67
CA LYS A 489 -36.65 1.14 7.98
C LYS A 489 -35.43 0.23 7.90
N HIS A 490 -35.41 -0.71 6.94
CA HIS A 490 -34.27 -1.61 6.75
C HIS A 490 -32.99 -0.85 6.37
N ARG A 491 -33.09 0.13 5.45
CA ARG A 491 -31.95 0.96 5.05
C ARG A 491 -31.36 1.73 6.22
N ASN A 492 -32.19 2.39 7.04
CA ASN A 492 -31.74 3.12 8.22
C ASN A 492 -31.15 2.18 9.27
N THR A 493 -31.66 0.96 9.42
CA THR A 493 -31.03 -0.06 10.30
C THR A 493 -29.63 -0.44 9.82
N VAL A 494 -29.46 -0.70 8.53
CA VAL A 494 -28.16 -1.03 7.94
C VAL A 494 -27.20 0.15 8.12
N LEU A 495 -27.61 1.36 7.77
CA LEU A 495 -26.78 2.58 7.93
C LEU A 495 -26.42 2.83 9.39
N ALA A 496 -27.35 2.69 10.33
CA ALA A 496 -27.07 2.91 11.75
C ALA A 496 -26.11 1.88 12.33
N GLN A 497 -26.24 0.61 11.94
CA GLN A 497 -25.30 -0.43 12.35
C GLN A 497 -23.88 -0.13 11.84
N HIS A 498 -23.75 0.22 10.55
CA HIS A 498 -22.44 0.52 9.98
C HIS A 498 -21.85 1.86 10.45
N LEU A 499 -22.65 2.92 10.58
CA LEU A 499 -22.17 4.21 11.08
C LEU A 499 -21.84 4.16 12.57
N ALA A 500 -22.60 3.42 13.40
CA ALA A 500 -22.21 3.23 14.80
C ALA A 500 -20.83 2.57 14.88
N ARG A 501 -20.53 1.60 14.01
CA ARG A 501 -19.22 0.91 13.97
C ARG A 501 -18.04 1.83 13.62
N THR A 502 -18.28 2.95 12.94
CA THR A 502 -17.21 3.90 12.58
C THR A 502 -16.91 4.93 13.67
N VAL A 503 -17.73 5.00 14.73
CA VAL A 503 -17.54 5.95 15.83
C VAL A 503 -16.25 5.63 16.59
N GLN A 504 -15.32 6.59 16.63
CA GLN A 504 -14.07 6.46 17.38
C GLN A 504 -14.22 6.90 18.84
N ARG A 505 -13.21 6.61 19.67
CA ARG A 505 -13.14 7.15 21.03
C ARG A 505 -13.07 8.69 20.95
N PRO A 506 -13.93 9.42 21.67
CA PRO A 506 -13.81 10.88 21.74
C PRO A 506 -12.49 11.31 22.40
N GLN A 507 -11.65 11.98 21.63
CA GLN A 507 -10.33 12.49 22.04
C GLN A 507 -10.04 13.83 21.37
N HIS A 508 -9.08 14.60 21.92
CA HIS A 508 -8.65 15.89 21.37
C HIS A 508 -9.84 16.80 21.04
N SER A 509 -9.97 17.24 19.78
CA SER A 509 -11.03 18.12 19.28
C SER A 509 -12.45 17.55 19.43
N THR A 510 -12.61 16.23 19.50
CA THR A 510 -13.94 15.57 19.65
C THR A 510 -14.31 15.31 21.11
N ALA A 511 -13.43 15.64 22.06
CA ALA A 511 -13.60 15.30 23.48
C ALA A 511 -14.86 15.95 24.11
N LEU A 512 -15.20 17.18 23.70
CA LEU A 512 -16.39 17.90 24.17
C LEU A 512 -17.67 17.35 23.54
N LEU A 513 -17.66 17.09 22.23
CA LEU A 513 -18.78 16.47 21.53
C LEU A 513 -19.09 15.08 22.09
N GLY A 514 -18.06 14.27 22.36
CA GLY A 514 -18.24 12.96 22.96
C GLY A 514 -18.78 13.01 24.39
N ALA A 515 -18.37 14.01 25.19
CA ALA A 515 -18.93 14.21 26.53
C ALA A 515 -20.41 14.61 26.48
N MET A 516 -20.78 15.48 25.54
CA MET A 516 -22.18 15.85 25.29
C MET A 516 -23.01 14.63 24.87
N LEU A 517 -22.54 13.86 23.88
CA LEU A 517 -23.20 12.63 23.43
C LEU A 517 -23.33 11.60 24.53
N ALA A 518 -22.30 11.43 25.38
CA ALA A 518 -22.36 10.50 26.49
C ALA A 518 -23.43 10.87 27.53
N ALA A 519 -23.61 12.17 27.79
CA ALA A 519 -24.67 12.68 28.65
C ALA A 519 -26.06 12.49 28.00
N ASP A 520 -26.22 12.91 26.75
CA ASP A 520 -27.50 12.83 26.02
C ASP A 520 -27.99 11.40 25.83
N LEU A 521 -27.06 10.47 25.56
CA LEU A 521 -27.35 9.05 25.36
C LEU A 521 -27.49 8.29 26.69
N SER A 522 -27.20 8.94 27.83
CA SER A 522 -27.16 8.29 29.14
C SER A 522 -26.32 7.01 29.14
N ILE A 523 -25.10 7.09 28.57
CA ILE A 523 -24.20 5.95 28.44
C ILE A 523 -23.82 5.46 29.82
N ASP A 524 -24.05 4.17 30.05
CA ASP A 524 -23.67 3.48 31.27
C ASP A 524 -22.74 2.31 30.92
N ILE A 525 -21.44 2.50 31.15
CA ILE A 525 -20.42 1.48 30.86
C ILE A 525 -20.70 0.21 31.65
N ARG A 526 -21.34 0.29 32.83
CA ARG A 526 -21.67 -0.90 33.65
C ARG A 526 -22.69 -1.82 33.01
N LYS A 527 -23.46 -1.35 32.01
CA LYS A 527 -24.32 -2.20 31.19
C LYS A 527 -23.54 -3.01 30.15
N THR A 528 -22.36 -2.56 29.78
CA THR A 528 -21.51 -3.19 28.76
C THR A 528 -20.37 -4.01 29.38
N TRP A 529 -19.82 -3.54 30.50
CA TRP A 529 -18.72 -4.18 31.19
C TRP A 529 -18.72 -3.88 32.70
N THR A 530 -18.57 -4.92 33.51
CA THR A 530 -18.30 -4.79 34.94
C THR A 530 -16.84 -5.16 35.19
N PRO A 531 -16.03 -4.32 35.87
CA PRO A 531 -14.60 -4.58 36.02
C PRO A 531 -14.31 -5.93 36.66
N ASP A 532 -13.35 -6.66 36.10
CA ASP A 532 -13.08 -8.04 36.46
C ASP A 532 -11.58 -8.35 36.58
N ALA A 533 -11.28 -9.56 37.03
CA ALA A 533 -9.91 -10.03 37.18
C ALA A 533 -9.15 -10.16 35.85
N PRO A 534 -9.71 -10.78 34.79
CA PRO A 534 -8.98 -10.98 33.53
C PRO A 534 -8.61 -9.69 32.79
N ILE A 535 -9.54 -8.72 32.71
CA ILE A 535 -9.38 -7.52 31.88
C ILE A 535 -8.64 -6.42 32.64
N TYR A 536 -8.94 -6.22 33.92
CA TYR A 536 -8.43 -5.07 34.67
C TYR A 536 -7.56 -5.47 35.88
N PHE A 537 -8.11 -6.13 36.91
CA PHE A 537 -7.40 -6.26 38.20
C PHE A 537 -6.10 -7.06 38.12
N SER A 538 -6.01 -8.10 37.29
CA SER A 538 -4.76 -8.86 37.12
C SER A 538 -3.60 -8.01 36.58
N ARG A 539 -3.92 -6.92 35.87
CA ARG A 539 -2.98 -6.00 35.22
C ARG A 539 -2.60 -4.80 36.10
N CYS A 540 -3.26 -4.60 37.24
CA CYS A 540 -2.92 -3.56 38.21
C CYS A 540 -1.72 -3.97 39.08
N SER A 541 -0.97 -2.96 39.55
CA SER A 541 0.05 -3.16 40.59
C SER A 541 -0.60 -3.49 41.95
N GLN A 542 0.14 -4.16 42.85
CA GLN A 542 -0.41 -4.52 44.16
C GLN A 542 -0.85 -3.29 44.98
N THR A 543 -0.11 -2.19 44.88
CA THR A 543 -0.45 -0.93 45.54
C THR A 543 -1.75 -0.36 45.00
N HIS A 544 -1.97 -0.44 43.69
CA HIS A 544 -3.17 0.07 43.05
C HIS A 544 -4.41 -0.78 43.34
N LEU A 545 -4.26 -2.09 43.51
CA LEU A 545 -5.33 -2.96 44.00
C LEU A 545 -5.82 -2.54 45.40
N VAL A 546 -4.91 -2.11 46.28
CA VAL A 546 -5.28 -1.56 47.60
C VAL A 546 -6.03 -0.23 47.46
N ASP A 547 -5.64 0.62 46.51
CA ASP A 547 -6.38 1.86 46.20
C ASP A 547 -7.81 1.59 45.74
N HIS A 548 -8.01 0.59 44.86
CA HIS A 548 -9.34 0.20 44.43
C HIS A 548 -10.17 -0.39 45.56
N PHE A 549 -9.57 -1.20 46.43
CA PHE A 549 -10.26 -1.76 47.59
C PHE A 549 -10.76 -0.66 48.53
N VAL A 550 -9.92 0.35 48.79
CA VAL A 550 -10.30 1.56 49.53
C VAL A 550 -11.43 2.31 48.82
N ALA A 551 -11.33 2.53 47.50
CA ALA A 551 -12.34 3.25 46.74
C ALA A 551 -13.70 2.53 46.69
N LEU A 552 -13.70 1.20 46.58
CA LEU A 552 -14.92 0.38 46.54
C LEU A 552 -15.58 0.30 47.92
N THR A 553 -14.80 0.04 48.96
CA THR A 553 -15.31 -0.17 50.32
C THR A 553 -15.56 1.14 51.09
N GLY A 554 -14.92 2.24 50.69
CA GLY A 554 -14.99 3.53 51.39
C GLY A 554 -14.22 3.57 52.71
N LEU A 555 -13.40 2.56 52.99
CA LEU A 555 -12.63 2.43 54.23
C LEU A 555 -11.33 3.23 54.19
N THR A 556 -10.87 3.72 55.35
CA THR A 556 -9.57 4.40 55.45
C THR A 556 -8.42 3.41 55.37
N ARG A 557 -7.24 3.86 54.91
CA ARG A 557 -6.04 3.00 54.83
C ARG A 557 -5.63 2.40 56.17
N ASP A 558 -5.98 3.04 57.29
CA ASP A 558 -5.65 2.55 58.64
C ASP A 558 -6.65 1.52 59.19
N ASP A 559 -7.73 1.20 58.45
CA ASP A 559 -8.71 0.17 58.86
C ASP A 559 -8.07 -1.22 58.82
N GLU A 560 -8.31 -2.03 59.86
CA GLU A 560 -7.75 -3.37 60.01
C GLU A 560 -8.06 -4.28 58.81
N ARG A 561 -9.22 -4.10 58.15
CA ARG A 561 -9.62 -4.85 56.95
C ARG A 561 -8.80 -4.45 55.74
N VAL A 562 -8.46 -3.17 55.60
CA VAL A 562 -7.61 -2.66 54.51
C VAL A 562 -6.17 -3.13 54.72
N GLN A 563 -5.68 -3.16 55.96
CA GLN A 563 -4.36 -3.70 56.30
C GLN A 563 -4.29 -5.21 56.06
N ALA A 564 -5.33 -5.96 56.43
CA ALA A 564 -5.45 -7.38 56.14
C ALA A 564 -5.45 -7.66 54.63
N PHE A 565 -6.22 -6.88 53.85
CA PHE A 565 -6.20 -6.97 52.38
C PHE A 565 -4.83 -6.62 51.80
N ALA A 566 -4.17 -5.56 52.29
CA ALA A 566 -2.85 -5.14 51.83
C ALA A 566 -1.76 -6.20 52.07
N ALA A 567 -1.87 -7.00 53.13
CA ALA A 567 -0.94 -8.09 53.46
C ALA A 567 -1.09 -9.33 52.55
N GLN A 568 -2.19 -9.47 51.80
CA GLN A 568 -2.42 -10.62 50.94
C GLN A 568 -1.50 -10.65 49.70
N GLY A 569 -1.29 -11.83 49.11
CA GLY A 569 -0.63 -11.96 47.80
C GLY A 569 -1.48 -11.42 46.66
N LYS A 570 -0.85 -10.95 45.56
CA LYS A 570 -1.54 -10.33 44.40
C LYS A 570 -2.74 -11.14 43.90
N GLY A 571 -2.61 -12.46 43.77
CA GLY A 571 -3.70 -13.32 43.28
C GLY A 571 -4.96 -13.32 44.16
N HIS A 572 -4.79 -13.23 45.49
CA HIS A 572 -5.91 -13.13 46.43
C HIS A 572 -6.58 -11.75 46.35
N LYS A 573 -5.78 -10.67 46.30
CA LYS A 573 -6.30 -9.30 46.10
C LYS A 573 -7.15 -9.16 44.83
N VAL A 574 -6.68 -9.76 43.73
CA VAL A 574 -7.41 -9.78 42.45
C VAL A 574 -8.73 -10.53 42.58
N LYS A 575 -8.73 -11.69 43.25
CA LYS A 575 -9.94 -12.50 43.48
C LYS A 575 -10.95 -11.77 44.38
N ASP A 576 -10.48 -11.14 45.44
CA ASP A 576 -11.33 -10.43 46.40
C ASP A 576 -11.98 -9.19 45.76
N LEU A 577 -11.24 -8.42 44.93
CA LEU A 577 -11.79 -7.29 44.17
C LEU A 577 -12.79 -7.72 43.10
N HIS A 578 -12.51 -8.83 42.42
CA HIS A 578 -13.47 -9.43 41.49
C HIS A 578 -14.74 -9.89 42.22
N GLY A 579 -14.60 -10.57 43.36
CA GLY A 579 -15.72 -10.97 44.22
C GLY A 579 -16.54 -9.77 44.69
N LEU A 580 -15.90 -8.68 45.10
CA LEU A 580 -16.61 -7.46 45.52
C LEU A 580 -17.51 -6.89 44.42
N LEU A 581 -17.10 -6.92 43.15
CA LEU A 581 -17.92 -6.39 42.05
C LEU A 581 -18.96 -7.38 41.54
N HIS A 582 -18.71 -8.69 41.62
CA HIS A 582 -19.52 -9.72 40.96
C HIS A 582 -20.34 -10.60 41.91
N ASP A 583 -20.06 -10.60 43.22
CA ASP A 583 -20.73 -11.46 44.20
C ASP A 583 -21.29 -10.66 45.39
N LEU A 584 -22.62 -10.64 45.53
CA LEU A 584 -23.30 -9.94 46.61
C LEU A 584 -22.99 -10.56 47.98
N SER A 585 -22.77 -11.88 48.04
CA SER A 585 -22.47 -12.57 49.30
C SER A 585 -21.12 -12.16 49.89
N VAL A 586 -20.16 -11.80 49.02
CA VAL A 586 -18.86 -11.23 49.42
C VAL A 586 -19.06 -9.84 50.06
N ARG A 587 -19.97 -9.02 49.50
CA ARG A 587 -20.28 -7.70 50.04
C ARG A 587 -20.97 -7.79 51.41
N GLU A 588 -21.91 -8.74 51.56
CA GLU A 588 -22.63 -9.00 52.80
C GLU A 588 -21.69 -9.54 53.89
N ALA A 589 -20.79 -10.47 53.55
CA ALA A 589 -19.80 -11.02 54.47
C ALA A 589 -18.82 -9.96 55.02
N MET A 590 -18.57 -8.90 54.25
CA MET A 590 -17.72 -7.77 54.65
C MET A 590 -18.47 -6.68 55.45
N GLY A 591 -19.79 -6.84 55.65
CA GLY A 591 -20.63 -5.91 56.40
C GLY A 591 -20.82 -4.56 55.70
N LEU A 592 -20.76 -4.53 54.36
CA LEU A 592 -20.92 -3.31 53.58
C LEU A 592 -22.39 -2.87 53.54
N GLY A 593 -22.63 -1.59 53.81
CA GLY A 593 -23.99 -1.03 53.86
C GLY A 593 -24.56 -0.71 52.48
N ARG A 594 -25.84 -0.31 52.44
CA ARG A 594 -26.54 0.04 51.19
C ARG A 594 -25.83 1.14 50.38
N ALA A 595 -25.19 2.10 51.06
CA ALA A 595 -24.43 3.16 50.41
C ALA A 595 -23.13 2.64 49.76
N ASP A 596 -22.51 1.63 50.35
CA ASP A 596 -21.29 0.99 49.81
C ASP A 596 -21.64 0.10 48.62
N THR A 597 -22.76 -0.62 48.68
CA THR A 597 -23.27 -1.41 47.53
C THR A 597 -23.53 -0.51 46.31
N ALA A 598 -24.19 0.63 46.50
CA ALA A 598 -24.44 1.58 45.42
C ALA A 598 -23.14 2.20 44.84
N ARG A 599 -22.14 2.43 45.69
CA ARG A 599 -20.80 2.87 45.25
C ARG A 599 -20.13 1.78 44.41
N ILE A 600 -20.17 0.53 44.85
CA ILE A 600 -19.61 -0.61 44.12
C ILE A 600 -20.33 -0.82 42.78
N ASP A 601 -21.65 -0.65 42.73
CA ASP A 601 -22.44 -0.85 41.51
C ASP A 601 -22.23 0.25 40.46
N SER A 602 -21.79 1.44 40.87
CA SER A 602 -21.46 2.55 39.97
C SER A 602 -19.96 2.72 39.73
N TRP A 603 -19.12 1.97 40.44
CA TRP A 603 -17.67 2.10 40.36
C TRP A 603 -17.13 1.71 38.98
N LEU A 604 -16.20 2.52 38.47
CA LEU A 604 -15.42 2.28 37.27
C LEU A 604 -13.94 2.54 37.55
N PRO A 605 -13.03 1.91 36.79
CA PRO A 605 -11.62 2.25 36.80
C PRO A 605 -11.38 3.76 36.64
N PRO A 606 -10.49 4.37 37.44
CA PRO A 606 -10.20 5.81 37.37
C PRO A 606 -9.80 6.29 35.98
N GLU A 607 -9.25 5.42 35.13
CA GLU A 607 -8.81 5.71 33.76
C GLU A 607 -9.99 5.97 32.80
N ILE A 608 -11.19 5.49 33.14
CA ILE A 608 -12.40 5.65 32.32
C ILE A 608 -13.59 6.25 33.07
N ALA A 609 -13.41 6.59 34.35
CA ALA A 609 -14.44 7.23 35.16
C ALA A 609 -14.72 8.68 34.71
N PRO A 610 -15.99 9.10 34.62
CA PRO A 610 -16.33 10.47 34.26
C PRO A 610 -15.86 11.43 35.36
N GLY A 611 -14.94 12.35 35.02
CA GLY A 611 -14.42 13.39 35.93
C GLY A 611 -12.90 13.39 36.14
N ASN A 612 -12.16 12.42 35.61
CA ASN A 612 -10.70 12.33 35.78
C ASN A 612 -9.93 12.80 34.52
N ARG A 613 -10.32 13.95 33.96
CA ARG A 613 -9.58 14.60 32.86
C ARG A 613 -8.84 15.82 33.43
N ALA A 614 -7.60 15.60 33.86
CA ALA A 614 -6.56 16.63 33.92
C ALA A 614 -5.74 16.55 32.65
#